data_AF-A0A258HVD8-F1
#
_entry.id   AF-A0A258HVD8-F1
#
_cell.length_a   1.000
_cell.length_b   1.000
_cell.length_c   1.000
_cell.angle_alpha   90.00
_cell.angle_beta   90.00
_cell.angle_gamma   90.00
#
_symmetry.space_group_name_H-M   'P 1'
#
loop_
_entity.id
_entity.type
_entity.pdbx_description
1 polymer ?
#
loop_
_entity_poly.entity_id
_entity_poly.type
_entity_poly.pdbx_seq_one_letter_code
_entity_poly.pdbx_strand_id
1 'polypeptide(L)'
;MPALAAGALAIVAGGLFLLGRNTVLQRVAGRFDTIAGDGREGLWRDTLYAVGQYWPFGSGTGTFVPTFIALEPLEAVDMGMPNRAHNDYLELALEAGVFGIAALAAIALLILFMAIRSWRRERDGRVQIAFGLAALAIIAAHSLVDYPLRSMSLACLAAVAVAMLAKPPRSPEDRT
;
A
#
# COMPACT_ATOMS: atom_id res chain seq x y z
N MET A 1 6.21 18.91 14.13
CA MET A 1 6.30 18.14 12.86
C MET A 1 7.53 17.25 12.85
N PRO A 2 8.78 17.76 12.79
CA PRO A 2 9.97 16.89 12.79
C PRO A 2 10.09 16.08 14.08
N ALA A 3 9.68 16.64 15.23
CA ALA A 3 9.71 15.92 16.51
C ALA A 3 8.77 14.71 16.61
N LEU A 4 7.58 14.77 15.97
CA LEU A 4 6.63 13.65 15.99
C LEU A 4 7.03 12.56 15.00
N ALA A 5 7.50 12.95 13.81
CA ALA A 5 8.05 12.00 12.83
C ALA A 5 9.33 11.33 13.36
N ALA A 6 10.21 12.10 14.02
CA ALA A 6 11.40 11.56 14.68
C ALA A 6 11.04 10.64 15.86
N GLY A 7 10.00 10.97 16.63
CA GLY A 7 9.50 10.11 17.70
C GLY A 7 8.96 8.77 17.18
N ALA A 8 8.13 8.79 16.15
CA ALA A 8 7.63 7.57 15.51
C ALA A 8 8.77 6.73 14.90
N LEU A 9 9.72 7.37 14.22
CA LEU A 9 10.88 6.70 13.63
C LEU A 9 11.77 6.08 14.72
N ALA A 10 11.96 6.77 15.86
CA ALA A 10 12.72 6.26 17.00
C ALA A 10 12.03 5.06 17.67
N ILE A 11 10.69 5.07 17.76
CA ILE A 11 9.92 3.93 18.28
C ILE A 11 10.06 2.72 17.33
N VAL A 12 9.93 2.92 16.02
CA VAL A 12 10.09 1.86 15.02
C VAL A 12 11.52 1.31 15.04
N ALA A 13 12.54 2.18 15.04
CA ALA A 13 13.94 1.79 15.09
C ALA A 13 14.29 1.07 16.40
N GLY A 14 13.77 1.56 17.54
CA GLY A 14 13.91 0.91 18.84
C GLY A 14 13.25 -0.46 18.88
N GLY A 15 12.05 -0.60 18.31
CA GLY A 15 11.36 -1.88 18.17
C GLY A 15 12.15 -2.88 17.32
N LEU A 16 12.63 -2.45 16.15
CA LEU A 16 13.49 -3.27 15.27
C LEU A 16 14.81 -3.67 15.94
N PHE A 17 15.43 -2.75 16.69
CA PHE A 17 16.65 -3.02 17.45
C PHE A 17 16.43 -4.07 18.55
N LEU A 18 15.32 -3.97 19.30
CA LEU A 18 14.96 -4.95 20.32
C LEU A 18 14.63 -6.32 19.72
N LEU A 19 13.93 -6.35 18.59
CA LEU A 19 13.68 -7.56 17.80
C LEU A 19 14.97 -8.24 17.35
N GLY A 20 15.94 -7.47 16.84
CA GLY A 20 17.22 -8.01 16.36
C GLY A 20 18.16 -8.54 17.47
N ARG A 21 17.97 -8.12 18.72
CA ARG A 21 18.85 -8.47 19.85
C ARG A 21 18.26 -9.50 20.81
N ASN A 22 16.95 -9.72 20.78
CA ASN A 22 16.26 -10.60 21.71
C ASN A 22 15.89 -11.95 21.06
N THR A 23 16.54 -13.02 21.49
CA THR A 23 16.35 -14.38 20.96
C THR A 23 14.96 -14.97 21.23
N VAL A 24 14.22 -14.44 22.22
CA VAL A 24 12.81 -14.79 22.45
C VAL A 24 11.92 -14.11 21.42
N LEU A 25 12.15 -12.82 21.16
CA LEU A 25 11.42 -12.08 20.12
C LEU A 25 11.72 -12.64 18.73
N GLN A 26 12.96 -13.02 18.43
CA GLN A 26 13.31 -13.67 17.17
C GLN A 26 12.65 -15.04 17.00
N ARG A 27 12.52 -15.83 18.07
CA ARG A 27 11.79 -17.12 18.00
C ARG A 27 10.30 -16.94 17.79
N VAL A 28 9.70 -15.93 18.41
CA VAL A 28 8.29 -15.59 18.18
C VAL A 28 8.09 -15.06 16.76
N ALA A 29 8.97 -14.17 16.29
CA ALA A 29 8.97 -13.67 14.92
C ALA A 29 9.16 -14.80 13.89
N GLY A 30 10.10 -15.71 14.14
CA GLY A 30 10.36 -16.87 13.28
C GLY A 30 9.17 -17.83 13.17
N ARG A 31 8.30 -17.90 14.18
CA ARG A 31 7.03 -18.64 14.08
C ARG A 31 6.05 -17.99 13.12
N PHE A 32 6.03 -16.65 13.05
CA PHE A 32 5.23 -15.94 12.05
C PHE A 32 5.84 -16.08 10.65
N ASP A 33 7.16 -16.13 10.50
CA ASP A 33 7.81 -16.45 9.22
C ASP A 33 7.44 -17.84 8.71
N THR A 34 7.40 -18.87 9.57
CA THR A 34 6.92 -20.20 9.14
C THR A 34 5.43 -20.23 8.76
N ILE A 35 4.63 -19.24 9.17
CA ILE A 35 3.20 -19.14 8.84
C ILE A 35 2.96 -18.17 7.66
N ALA A 36 3.84 -17.20 7.46
CA ALA A 36 3.70 -16.11 6.48
C ALA A 36 4.68 -16.21 5.29
N GLY A 37 5.75 -16.98 5.43
CA GLY A 37 6.99 -16.90 4.64
C GLY A 37 7.20 -17.99 3.60
N ASP A 38 6.41 -19.08 3.58
CA ASP A 38 6.71 -20.20 2.68
C ASP A 38 6.31 -19.99 1.20
N GLY A 39 5.81 -18.80 0.80
CA GLY A 39 5.40 -18.57 -0.59
C GLY A 39 5.49 -17.14 -1.14
N ARG A 40 5.46 -16.09 -0.30
CA ARG A 40 5.36 -14.71 -0.81
C ARG A 40 6.60 -14.22 -1.55
N GLU A 41 7.79 -14.55 -1.07
CA GLU A 41 9.03 -14.13 -1.75
C GLU A 41 9.17 -14.77 -3.13
N GLY A 42 8.85 -16.07 -3.24
CA GLY A 42 8.78 -16.79 -4.51
C GLY A 42 7.71 -16.18 -5.43
N LEU A 43 6.50 -16.01 -4.91
CA LEU A 43 5.37 -15.38 -5.60
C LEU A 43 5.72 -13.99 -6.14
N TRP A 44 6.42 -13.15 -5.38
CA TRP A 44 6.85 -11.82 -5.82
C TRP A 44 7.91 -11.88 -6.90
N ARG A 45 8.87 -12.81 -6.78
CA ARG A 45 9.89 -13.02 -7.81
C ARG A 45 9.24 -13.46 -9.13
N ASP A 46 8.29 -14.38 -9.06
CA ASP A 46 7.61 -14.92 -10.24
C ASP A 46 6.64 -13.87 -10.83
N THR A 47 5.99 -13.08 -9.98
CA THR A 47 5.19 -11.92 -10.42
C THR A 47 6.08 -10.89 -11.11
N LEU A 48 7.26 -10.60 -10.58
CA LEU A 48 8.20 -9.65 -11.19
C LEU A 48 8.71 -10.15 -12.55
N TYR A 49 8.96 -11.46 -12.67
CA TYR A 49 9.25 -12.09 -13.96
C TYR A 49 8.10 -11.90 -14.95
N ALA A 50 6.85 -12.13 -14.51
CA ALA A 50 5.66 -11.91 -15.32
C ALA A 50 5.49 -10.43 -15.73
N VAL A 51 5.74 -9.48 -14.83
CA VAL A 51 5.75 -8.03 -15.15
C VAL A 51 6.71 -7.77 -16.32
N GLY A 52 7.88 -8.39 -16.30
CA GLY A 52 8.87 -8.28 -17.39
C GLY A 52 8.35 -8.76 -18.75
N GLN A 53 7.46 -9.76 -18.80
CA GLN A 53 6.89 -10.29 -20.05
C GLN A 53 5.82 -9.37 -20.66
N TYR A 54 5.10 -8.62 -19.84
CA TYR A 54 3.99 -7.75 -20.27
C TYR A 54 4.33 -6.26 -20.24
N TRP A 55 5.55 -5.90 -19.85
CA TRP A 55 6.00 -4.51 -19.85
C TRP A 55 6.07 -3.96 -21.28
N PRO A 56 5.67 -2.69 -21.54
CA PRO A 56 5.21 -1.67 -20.59
C PRO A 56 3.70 -1.58 -20.42
N PHE A 57 2.91 -2.33 -21.19
CA PHE A 57 1.45 -2.13 -21.28
C PHE A 57 0.67 -2.86 -20.18
N GLY A 58 1.23 -3.94 -19.63
CA GLY A 58 0.56 -4.84 -18.71
C GLY A 58 -0.23 -5.94 -19.41
N SER A 59 -0.68 -6.93 -18.64
CA SER A 59 -1.44 -8.09 -19.10
C SER A 59 -2.96 -7.85 -19.16
N GLY A 60 -3.44 -6.68 -18.74
CA GLY A 60 -4.85 -6.31 -18.63
C GLY A 60 -5.37 -6.35 -17.18
N THR A 61 -6.29 -5.45 -16.84
CA THR A 61 -6.89 -5.42 -15.50
C THR A 61 -7.66 -6.70 -15.19
N GLY A 62 -7.39 -7.31 -14.03
CA GLY A 62 -8.03 -8.55 -13.59
C GLY A 62 -7.43 -9.82 -14.17
N THR A 63 -6.33 -9.75 -14.92
CA THR A 63 -5.69 -10.92 -15.54
C THR A 63 -4.55 -11.51 -14.72
N PHE A 64 -4.38 -11.11 -13.45
CA PHE A 64 -3.33 -11.64 -12.57
C PHE A 64 -3.27 -13.19 -12.58
N VAL A 65 -4.36 -13.86 -12.20
CA VAL A 65 -4.42 -15.32 -12.08
C VAL A 65 -4.07 -16.05 -13.40
N PRO A 66 -4.74 -15.79 -14.54
CA PRO A 66 -4.41 -16.49 -15.78
C PRO A 66 -3.00 -16.18 -16.28
N THR A 67 -2.49 -14.98 -16.02
CA THR A 67 -1.12 -14.59 -16.40
C THR A 67 -0.08 -15.30 -15.55
N PHE A 68 -0.33 -15.39 -14.24
CA PHE A 68 0.56 -16.03 -13.29
C PHE A 68 0.65 -17.53 -13.57
N ILE A 69 -0.48 -18.22 -13.72
CA ILE A 69 -0.52 -19.67 -14.05
C ILE A 69 0.23 -19.98 -15.35
N ALA A 70 0.17 -19.10 -16.36
CA ALA A 70 0.84 -19.32 -17.63
C ALA A 70 2.38 -19.20 -17.55
N LEU A 71 2.91 -18.53 -16.53
CA LEU A 71 4.34 -18.21 -16.39
C LEU A 71 4.97 -18.81 -15.13
N GLU A 72 4.18 -19.46 -14.27
CA GLU A 72 4.65 -20.09 -13.04
C GLU A 72 5.58 -21.28 -13.35
N PRO A 73 6.78 -21.34 -12.74
CA PRO A 73 7.68 -22.48 -12.88
C PRO A 73 7.03 -23.78 -12.38
N LEU A 74 7.23 -24.88 -13.09
CA LEU A 74 6.67 -26.21 -12.73
C LEU A 74 7.11 -26.68 -11.34
N GLU A 75 8.28 -26.24 -10.89
CA GLU A 75 8.84 -26.55 -9.56
C GLU A 75 8.19 -25.74 -8.43
N ALA A 76 7.50 -24.65 -8.76
CA ALA A 76 6.79 -23.78 -7.81
C ALA A 76 5.29 -24.06 -7.75
N VAL A 77 4.75 -24.86 -8.68
CA VAL A 77 3.34 -25.25 -8.73
C VAL A 77 2.99 -26.07 -7.49
N ASP A 78 2.11 -25.52 -6.66
CA ASP A 78 1.50 -26.22 -5.53
C ASP A 78 -0.02 -26.34 -5.73
N MET A 79 -0.69 -27.16 -4.92
CA MET A 79 -2.15 -27.34 -4.91
C MET A 79 -2.90 -26.01 -4.63
N GLY A 80 -2.25 -25.05 -3.98
CA GLY A 80 -2.78 -23.72 -3.73
C GLY A 80 -2.49 -22.75 -4.87
N MET A 81 -3.47 -22.47 -5.73
CA MET A 81 -3.33 -21.42 -6.75
C MET A 81 -3.33 -20.03 -6.09
N PRO A 82 -2.29 -19.20 -6.28
CA PRO A 82 -2.28 -17.84 -5.76
C PRO A 82 -3.31 -16.98 -6.51
N ASN A 83 -4.28 -16.45 -5.77
CA ASN A 83 -5.32 -15.59 -6.35
C ASN A 83 -4.82 -14.16 -6.62
N ARG A 84 -3.73 -13.75 -5.95
CA ARG A 84 -3.20 -12.37 -5.95
C ARG A 84 -1.70 -12.38 -5.67
N ALA A 85 -1.02 -11.28 -5.99
CA ALA A 85 0.41 -11.11 -5.69
C ALA A 85 0.68 -10.88 -4.20
N HIS A 86 -0.34 -10.57 -3.39
CA HIS A 86 -0.18 -10.02 -2.04
C HIS A 86 0.75 -8.80 -2.01
N ASN A 87 0.66 -7.98 -3.06
CA ASN A 87 1.35 -6.71 -3.22
C ASN A 87 0.63 -5.92 -4.31
N ASP A 88 -0.15 -4.90 -3.92
CA ASP A 88 -0.93 -4.10 -4.88
C ASP A 88 -0.05 -3.46 -5.96
N TYR A 89 1.22 -3.12 -5.65
CA TYR A 89 2.12 -2.48 -6.60
C TYR A 89 2.61 -3.43 -7.68
N LEU A 90 3.01 -4.65 -7.31
CA LEU A 90 3.41 -5.69 -8.26
C LEU A 90 2.24 -6.12 -9.13
N GLU A 91 1.07 -6.28 -8.53
CA GLU A 91 -0.13 -6.65 -9.27
C GLU A 91 -0.57 -5.53 -10.23
N LEU A 92 -0.51 -4.28 -9.80
CA LEU A 92 -0.78 -3.12 -10.67
C LEU A 92 0.23 -3.00 -11.80
N ALA A 93 1.51 -3.27 -11.53
CA ALA A 93 2.56 -3.29 -12.54
C ALA A 93 2.32 -4.41 -13.57
N LEU A 94 1.86 -5.59 -13.13
CA LEU A 94 1.56 -6.69 -14.04
C LEU A 94 0.32 -6.38 -14.88
N GLU A 95 -0.77 -5.95 -14.25
CA GLU A 95 -2.06 -5.78 -14.92
C GLU A 95 -2.11 -4.53 -15.82
N ALA A 96 -1.53 -3.41 -15.36
CA ALA A 96 -1.69 -2.11 -16.01
C ALA A 96 -0.36 -1.44 -16.42
N GLY A 97 0.78 -2.09 -16.15
CA GLY A 97 2.10 -1.63 -16.59
C GLY A 97 2.41 -0.19 -16.19
N VAL A 98 3.05 0.54 -17.10
CA VAL A 98 3.45 1.94 -16.88
C VAL A 98 2.25 2.86 -16.66
N PHE A 99 1.09 2.57 -17.28
CA PHE A 99 -0.10 3.39 -17.14
C PHE A 99 -0.69 3.29 -15.74
N GLY A 100 -0.72 2.08 -15.17
CA GLY A 100 -1.13 1.86 -13.79
C GLY A 100 -0.22 2.58 -12.80
N ILE A 101 1.10 2.42 -12.94
CA ILE A 101 2.08 3.07 -12.07
C ILE A 101 2.00 4.60 -12.20
N ALA A 102 1.86 5.14 -13.41
CA ALA A 102 1.71 6.57 -13.64
C ALA A 102 0.42 7.12 -13.00
N ALA A 103 -0.70 6.39 -13.12
CA ALA A 103 -1.95 6.78 -12.49
C ALA A 103 -1.85 6.79 -10.96
N LEU A 104 -1.23 5.76 -10.37
CA LEU A 104 -1.01 5.69 -8.92
C LEU A 104 -0.10 6.84 -8.45
N ALA A 105 0.98 7.12 -9.18
CA ALA A 105 1.86 8.26 -8.88
C ALA A 105 1.12 9.60 -8.98
N ALA A 106 0.29 9.80 -10.00
CA ALA A 106 -0.53 11.00 -10.14
C ALA A 106 -1.52 11.18 -8.98
N ILE A 107 -2.19 10.10 -8.56
CA ILE A 107 -3.09 10.11 -7.40
C ILE A 107 -2.32 10.46 -6.12
N ALA A 108 -1.17 9.84 -5.88
CA ALA A 108 -0.33 10.13 -4.71
C ALA A 108 0.13 11.59 -4.69
N LEU A 109 0.55 12.13 -5.83
CA LEU A 109 0.92 13.55 -5.97
C LEU A 109 -0.26 14.49 -5.73
N LEU A 110 -1.46 14.15 -6.22
CA LEU A 110 -2.69 14.91 -5.96
C LEU A 110 -3.03 14.93 -4.47
N ILE A 111 -2.99 13.78 -3.80
CA ILE A 111 -3.22 13.66 -2.35
C ILE A 111 -2.20 14.52 -1.58
N LEU A 112 -0.93 14.44 -1.94
CA LEU A 112 0.13 15.24 -1.32
C LEU A 112 -0.10 16.74 -1.54
N PHE A 113 -0.47 17.15 -2.75
CA PHE A 113 -0.80 18.53 -3.06
C PHE A 113 -2.00 19.03 -2.24
N MET A 114 -3.08 18.25 -2.16
CA MET A 114 -4.26 18.56 -1.34
C MET A 114 -3.88 18.73 0.12
N ALA A 115 -3.09 17.79 0.66
CA ALA A 115 -2.62 17.82 2.03
C ALA A 115 -1.79 19.08 2.33
N ILE A 116 -0.80 19.41 1.50
CA ILE A 116 0.04 20.61 1.68
C ILE A 116 -0.80 21.88 1.62
N ARG A 117 -1.74 21.96 0.67
CA ARG A 117 -2.63 23.11 0.50
C ARG A 117 -3.52 23.30 1.72
N SER A 118 -4.16 22.24 2.19
CA SER A 118 -5.07 22.29 3.34
C SER A 118 -4.31 22.60 4.63
N TRP A 119 -3.12 22.00 4.82
CA TRP A 119 -2.26 22.22 5.99
C TRP A 119 -1.82 23.69 6.16
N ARG A 120 -1.57 24.37 5.03
CA ARG A 120 -1.17 25.77 4.99
C ARG A 120 -2.32 26.74 5.27
N ARG A 121 -3.55 26.36 4.93
CA ARG A 121 -4.73 27.26 4.99
C ARG A 121 -5.53 27.14 6.27
N GLU A 122 -5.55 25.96 6.90
CA GLU A 122 -6.41 25.68 8.03
C GLU A 122 -5.57 25.32 9.24
N ARG A 123 -5.64 26.14 10.30
CA ARG A 123 -4.97 25.83 11.58
C ARG A 123 -5.78 24.82 12.39
N ASP A 124 -7.10 24.96 12.40
CA ASP A 124 -7.98 24.12 13.24
C ASP A 124 -8.25 22.74 12.62
N GLY A 125 -8.22 22.63 11.28
CA GLY A 125 -8.38 21.37 10.55
C GLY A 125 -7.15 20.44 10.53
N ARG A 126 -6.04 20.83 11.17
CA ARG A 126 -4.76 20.10 11.07
C ARG A 126 -4.82 18.68 11.63
N VAL A 127 -5.55 18.46 12.71
CA VAL A 127 -5.69 17.13 13.31
C VAL A 127 -6.42 16.20 12.34
N GLN A 128 -7.49 16.69 11.71
CA GLN A 128 -8.25 15.96 10.69
C GLN A 128 -7.36 15.59 9.48
N ILE A 129 -6.60 16.56 8.96
CA ILE A 129 -5.69 16.34 7.83
C ILE A 129 -4.60 15.32 8.21
N ALA A 130 -4.02 15.43 9.40
CA ALA A 130 -3.00 14.50 9.89
C ALA A 130 -3.57 13.08 10.02
N PHE A 131 -4.80 12.94 10.51
CA PHE A 131 -5.49 11.64 10.61
C PHE A 131 -5.72 11.02 9.23
N GLY A 132 -6.27 11.79 8.28
CA GLY A 132 -6.48 11.31 6.91
C GLY A 132 -5.19 10.87 6.23
N LEU A 133 -4.11 11.65 6.38
CA LEU A 133 -2.78 11.28 5.88
C LEU A 133 -2.23 10.01 6.54
N ALA A 134 -2.37 9.87 7.86
CA ALA A 134 -1.90 8.69 8.58
C ALA A 134 -2.64 7.43 8.12
N ALA A 135 -3.97 7.51 7.97
CA ALA A 135 -4.77 6.40 7.46
C ALA A 135 -4.34 5.98 6.04
N LEU A 136 -4.15 6.96 5.14
CA LEU A 136 -3.67 6.69 3.77
C LEU A 136 -2.25 6.11 3.76
N ALA A 137 -1.36 6.60 4.61
CA ALA A 137 0.00 6.07 4.73
C ALA A 137 0.02 4.62 5.23
N ILE A 138 -0.83 4.28 6.20
CA ILE A 138 -0.99 2.91 6.70
C ILE A 138 -1.51 1.99 5.59
N ILE A 139 -2.53 2.43 4.84
CA ILE A 139 -3.06 1.65 3.71
C ILE A 139 -1.99 1.45 2.63
N ALA A 140 -1.25 2.51 2.27
CA ALA A 140 -0.18 2.44 1.29
C ALA A 140 0.96 1.50 1.74
N ALA A 141 1.29 1.49 3.03
CA ALA A 141 2.26 0.56 3.60
C ALA A 141 1.74 -0.88 3.61
N HIS A 142 0.47 -1.08 3.94
CA HIS A 142 -0.17 -2.40 3.91
C HIS A 142 -0.20 -2.99 2.48
N SER A 143 -0.36 -2.14 1.46
CA SER A 143 -0.27 -2.52 0.05
C SER A 143 1.09 -3.09 -0.39
N LEU A 144 2.17 -2.97 0.42
CA LEU A 144 3.45 -3.64 0.13
C LEU A 144 3.41 -5.14 0.43
N VAL A 145 2.56 -5.56 1.36
CA VAL A 145 2.52 -6.94 1.88
C VAL A 145 1.17 -7.63 1.66
N ASP A 146 0.17 -6.88 1.20
CA ASP A 146 -1.16 -7.38 0.86
C ASP A 146 -1.86 -6.49 -0.19
N TYR A 147 -3.15 -6.70 -0.41
CA TYR A 147 -4.00 -5.95 -1.36
C TYR A 147 -5.18 -5.20 -0.71
N PRO A 148 -4.97 -4.34 0.30
CA PRO A 148 -6.06 -3.73 1.08
C PRO A 148 -7.06 -2.96 0.22
N LEU A 149 -6.62 -2.31 -0.86
CA LEU A 149 -7.50 -1.51 -1.73
C LEU A 149 -8.47 -2.36 -2.56
N ARG A 150 -8.25 -3.68 -2.65
CA ARG A 150 -9.20 -4.61 -3.29
C ARG A 150 -10.34 -5.02 -2.36
N SER A 151 -10.24 -4.72 -1.06
CA SER A 151 -11.37 -4.82 -0.13
C SER A 151 -12.21 -3.54 -0.18
N MET A 152 -13.51 -3.67 -0.51
CA MET A 152 -14.41 -2.51 -0.59
C MET A 152 -14.45 -1.68 0.70
N SER A 153 -14.35 -2.32 1.88
CA SER A 153 -14.37 -1.61 3.15
C SER A 153 -13.16 -0.68 3.32
N LEU A 154 -11.97 -1.16 2.98
CA LEU A 154 -10.73 -0.39 3.06
C LEU A 154 -10.62 0.63 1.92
N ALA A 155 -11.14 0.32 0.74
CA ALA A 155 -11.25 1.29 -0.36
C ALA A 155 -12.16 2.48 0.04
N CYS A 156 -13.31 2.21 0.67
CA CYS A 156 -14.18 3.25 1.22
C CYS A 156 -13.48 4.06 2.32
N LEU A 157 -12.72 3.41 3.21
CA LEU A 157 -11.95 4.10 4.25
C LEU A 157 -10.88 5.02 3.64
N ALA A 158 -10.18 4.56 2.61
CA ALA A 158 -9.23 5.37 1.85
C ALA A 158 -9.93 6.59 1.22
N ALA A 159 -11.10 6.38 0.59
CA ALA A 159 -11.87 7.47 -0.01
C ALA A 159 -12.30 8.52 1.03
N VAL A 160 -12.76 8.09 2.21
CA VAL A 160 -13.07 9.00 3.33
C VAL A 160 -11.81 9.73 3.80
N ALA A 161 -10.69 9.05 3.95
CA ALA A 161 -9.43 9.66 4.36
C ALA A 161 -8.93 10.71 3.34
N VAL A 162 -9.13 10.49 2.03
CA VAL A 162 -8.88 11.50 0.99
C VAL A 162 -9.86 12.68 1.13
N ALA A 163 -11.15 12.41 1.35
CA ALA A 163 -12.17 13.45 1.52
C ALA A 163 -11.88 14.36 2.72
N MET A 164 -11.28 13.83 3.79
CA MET A 164 -10.84 14.61 4.96
C MET A 164 -9.76 15.64 4.63
N LEU A 165 -9.05 15.50 3.51
CA LEU A 165 -8.06 16.48 3.03
C LEU A 165 -8.71 17.64 2.26
N ALA A 166 -9.97 17.48 1.83
CA ALA A 166 -10.72 18.50 1.11
C ALA A 166 -11.47 19.44 2.07
N LYS A 167 -11.68 20.69 1.63
CA LYS A 167 -12.51 21.65 2.35
C LYS A 167 -13.99 21.40 1.98
N PRO A 168 -14.93 21.40 2.95
CA PRO A 168 -16.35 21.39 2.62
C PRO A 168 -16.69 22.58 1.72
N PRO A 169 -17.62 22.43 0.75
CA PRO A 169 -18.18 23.57 0.04
C PRO A 169 -18.77 24.55 1.07
N ARG A 170 -18.55 25.87 0.87
CA ARG A 170 -19.17 26.88 1.74
C ARG A 170 -20.69 26.74 1.68
N SER A 171 -21.35 26.73 2.84
CA SER A 171 -22.81 26.82 2.92
C SER A 171 -23.29 28.10 2.20
N PRO A 172 -24.44 28.09 1.51
CA PRO A 172 -25.05 29.31 0.98
C PRO A 172 -25.25 30.41 2.02
N GLU A 173 -25.45 30.06 3.30
CA GLU A 173 -25.58 31.01 4.42
C GLU A 173 -24.28 31.78 4.71
N ASP A 174 -23.12 31.26 4.31
CA ASP A 174 -21.79 31.85 4.55
C ASP A 174 -21.44 32.95 3.51
N ARG A 175 -22.40 33.31 2.64
CA ARG A 175 -22.22 34.26 1.51
C ARG A 175 -22.96 35.60 1.70
N THR A 176 -23.70 35.79 2.80
CA THR A 176 -24.39 37.03 3.17
C THR A 176 -23.63 37.76 4.26
#